data_AF-A0A933G9D3-F1
#
_entry.id   AF-A0A933G9D3-F1
#
_cell.length_a   1.000
_cell.length_b   1.000
_cell.length_c   1.000
_cell.angle_alpha   90.00
_cell.angle_beta   90.00
_cell.angle_gamma   90.00
#
_symmetry.space_group_name_H-M   'P 1'
#
loop_
_entity.id
_entity.type
_entity.pdbx_description
1 polymer ?
#
loop_
_entity_poly.entity_id
_entity_poly.type
_entity_poly.pdbx_seq_one_letter_code
_entity_poly.pdbx_strand_id
1 'polypeptide(L)'
;MSVPPPKSSPKPPKSRLIAVLVVVAILGAAGLLYWLLVGGGTAGPKQAWYYDLNTGQLFTAEVTKELPVAAPSGPAPEGQPAGVRAFVFSSGDCSNPSDRFIGWLETLGRTSGSPAVAGGSDRMRPADPLGRPVGERLIRREKDRNWVAANTPHGIAIVNEVLRPDTSGRPVRPCEP
;
A
#
# COMPACT_ATOMS: atom_id res chain seq x y z
N MET A 1 -55.05 60.55 16.57
CA MET A 1 -54.18 59.53 17.17
C MET A 1 -52.91 59.48 16.32
N SER A 2 -51.79 60.05 16.81
CA SER A 2 -50.53 60.07 16.06
C SER A 2 -49.69 58.83 16.36
N VAL A 3 -49.32 58.10 15.32
CA VAL A 3 -48.47 56.91 15.40
C VAL A 3 -47.01 57.34 15.56
N PRO A 4 -46.27 56.84 16.56
CA PRO A 4 -44.87 57.20 16.74
C PRO A 4 -43.99 56.57 15.64
N PRO A 5 -42.91 57.26 15.23
CA PRO A 5 -42.02 56.77 14.19
C PRO A 5 -41.24 55.52 14.64
N PRO A 6 -40.86 54.64 13.71
CA PRO A 6 -40.15 53.41 14.02
C PRO A 6 -38.75 53.70 14.57
N LYS A 7 -38.41 53.08 15.71
CA LYS A 7 -37.07 53.15 16.32
C LYS A 7 -36.05 52.50 15.39
N SER A 8 -34.98 53.23 15.08
CA SER A 8 -33.85 52.72 14.31
C SER A 8 -33.07 51.68 15.11
N SER A 9 -32.87 50.50 14.52
CA SER A 9 -32.11 49.42 15.14
C SER A 9 -30.63 49.81 15.30
N PRO A 10 -30.00 49.53 16.46
CA PRO A 10 -28.61 49.90 16.71
C PRO A 10 -27.67 49.13 15.78
N LYS A 11 -26.82 49.86 15.05
CA LYS A 11 -25.73 49.27 14.26
C LYS A 11 -24.78 48.53 15.20
N PRO A 12 -24.37 47.29 14.89
CA PRO A 12 -23.42 46.57 15.73
C PRO A 12 -22.09 47.33 15.80
N PRO A 13 -21.44 47.37 16.98
CA PRO A 13 -20.18 48.08 17.15
C PRO A 13 -19.09 47.44 16.29
N LYS A 14 -18.34 48.28 15.55
CA LYS A 14 -17.29 47.87 14.60
C LYS A 14 -16.27 46.88 15.20
N SER A 15 -16.06 46.92 16.52
CA SER A 15 -15.16 46.00 17.25
C SER A 15 -15.59 44.54 17.20
N ARG A 16 -16.90 44.24 17.18
CA ARG A 16 -17.41 42.87 17.07
C ARG A 16 -17.18 42.30 15.67
N LEU A 17 -17.28 43.15 14.64
CA LEU A 17 -17.02 42.74 13.26
C LEU A 17 -15.53 42.37 13.07
N ILE A 18 -14.62 43.17 13.64
CA ILE A 18 -13.18 42.90 13.58
C ILE A 18 -12.82 41.59 14.29
N ALA A 19 -13.36 41.37 15.49
CA ALA A 19 -13.11 40.13 16.24
C ALA A 19 -13.55 38.87 15.47
N VAL A 20 -14.73 38.92 14.83
CA VAL A 20 -15.22 37.80 14.01
C VAL A 20 -14.30 37.54 12.81
N LEU A 21 -13.85 38.59 12.11
CA LEU A 21 -12.95 38.43 10.96
C LEU A 21 -11.60 37.83 11.35
N VAL A 22 -11.04 38.23 12.50
CA VAL A 22 -9.77 37.67 13.01
C VAL A 22 -9.92 36.18 13.33
N VAL A 23 -11.01 35.79 13.99
CA VAL A 23 -11.25 34.37 14.32
C VAL A 23 -11.40 33.52 13.06
N VAL A 24 -12.15 34.01 12.06
CA VAL A 24 -12.32 33.31 10.78
C VAL A 24 -10.97 33.15 10.05
N ALA A 25 -10.14 34.20 10.05
CA ALA A 25 -8.81 34.13 9.44
C ALA A 25 -7.90 33.11 10.14
N ILE A 26 -7.92 33.06 11.47
CA ILE A 26 -7.14 32.08 12.26
C ILE A 26 -7.61 30.65 11.96
N LEU A 27 -8.92 30.40 11.96
CA LEU A 27 -9.47 29.08 11.66
C LEU A 27 -9.17 28.65 10.22
N GLY A 28 -9.26 29.57 9.26
CA GLY A 28 -8.88 29.32 7.87
C GLY A 28 -7.39 28.97 7.73
N ALA A 29 -6.51 29.73 8.39
CA ALA A 29 -5.07 29.47 8.39
C ALA A 29 -4.73 28.12 9.06
N ALA A 30 -5.38 27.80 10.19
CA ALA A 30 -5.21 26.52 10.87
C ALA A 30 -5.70 25.35 10.02
N GLY A 31 -6.84 25.50 9.32
CA GLY A 31 -7.36 24.49 8.39
C GLY A 31 -6.44 24.27 7.20
N LEU A 32 -5.90 25.34 6.61
CA LEU A 32 -4.92 25.26 5.52
C LEU A 32 -3.61 24.59 5.99
N LEU A 33 -3.10 24.98 7.15
CA LEU A 33 -1.90 24.39 7.73
C LEU A 33 -2.10 22.90 8.01
N TYR A 34 -3.24 22.53 8.59
CA TYR A 34 -3.61 21.13 8.80
C TYR A 34 -3.67 20.36 7.47
N TRP A 35 -4.28 20.93 6.43
CA TRP A 35 -4.33 20.31 5.11
C TRP A 35 -2.94 20.16 4.47
N LEU A 36 -2.04 21.14 4.62
CA LEU A 36 -0.68 21.03 4.12
C LEU A 36 0.16 19.99 4.87
N LEU A 37 -0.07 19.85 6.19
CA LEU A 37 0.66 18.88 7.02
C LEU A 37 0.14 17.45 6.88
N VAL A 38 -1.15 17.25 6.58
CA VAL A 38 -1.81 15.93 6.57
C VAL A 38 -2.25 15.50 5.17
N GLY A 39 -2.56 16.45 4.28
CA GLY A 39 -3.13 16.21 2.95
C GLY A 39 -2.10 15.99 1.84
N GLY A 40 -0.81 16.11 2.13
CA GLY A 40 0.27 15.71 1.24
C GLY A 40 0.39 14.19 1.17
N GLY A 41 -0.58 13.51 0.55
CA GLY A 41 -0.48 12.08 0.28
C GLY A 41 0.78 11.83 -0.55
N THR A 42 1.78 11.18 0.04
CA THR A 42 2.94 10.70 -0.70
C THR A 42 2.43 9.79 -1.80
N ALA A 43 2.54 10.21 -3.06
CA ALA A 43 2.24 9.35 -4.19
C ALA A 43 3.05 8.07 -4.00
N GLY A 44 2.36 6.94 -3.85
CA GLY A 44 3.00 5.65 -3.63
C GLY A 44 3.98 5.31 -4.76
N PRO A 45 4.83 4.29 -4.57
CA PRO A 45 5.78 3.89 -5.59
C PRO A 45 5.03 3.57 -6.89
N LYS A 46 5.50 4.15 -7.99
CA LYS A 46 4.91 3.92 -9.33
C LYS A 46 5.25 2.53 -9.86
N GLN A 47 6.35 1.96 -9.40
CA GLN A 47 6.86 0.66 -9.84
C GLN A 47 7.01 -0.33 -8.68
N ALA A 48 6.97 -1.62 -9.01
CA ALA A 48 7.31 -2.71 -8.10
C ALA A 48 8.23 -3.72 -8.80
N TRP A 49 8.96 -4.49 -7.99
CA TRP A 49 9.60 -5.72 -8.44
C TRP A 49 8.54 -6.81 -8.69
N TYR A 50 8.69 -7.49 -9.81
CA TYR A 50 7.97 -8.68 -10.18
C TYR A 50 8.96 -9.80 -10.51
N TYR A 51 8.50 -11.04 -10.43
CA TYR A 51 9.28 -12.24 -10.71
C TYR A 51 8.57 -13.04 -11.79
N ASP A 52 9.29 -13.32 -12.86
CA ASP A 52 8.83 -14.13 -13.97
C ASP A 52 8.92 -15.62 -13.59
N LEU A 53 7.77 -16.27 -13.42
CA LEU A 53 7.70 -17.68 -13.04
C LEU A 53 8.28 -18.64 -14.09
N ASN A 54 8.40 -18.23 -15.35
CA ASN A 54 8.95 -19.08 -16.42
C ASN A 54 10.48 -19.08 -16.40
N THR A 55 11.09 -17.91 -16.17
CA THR A 55 12.55 -17.71 -16.30
C THR A 55 13.28 -17.62 -14.98
N GLY A 56 12.55 -17.35 -13.90
CA GLY A 56 13.11 -17.09 -12.58
C GLY A 56 13.82 -15.74 -12.46
N GLN A 57 13.47 -14.77 -13.32
CA GLN A 57 14.12 -13.47 -13.35
C GLN A 57 13.23 -12.38 -12.73
N LEU A 58 13.88 -11.45 -12.03
CA LEU A 58 13.24 -10.22 -11.57
C LEU A 58 13.08 -9.24 -12.73
N PHE A 59 11.95 -8.54 -12.76
CA PHE A 59 11.70 -7.42 -13.67
C PHE A 59 10.88 -6.34 -12.95
N THR A 60 10.85 -5.13 -13.51
CA THR A 60 10.10 -4.01 -12.96
C THR A 60 8.89 -3.72 -13.83
N ALA A 61 7.77 -3.37 -13.19
CA ALA A 61 6.57 -2.91 -13.86
C ALA A 61 5.78 -1.96 -12.95
N GLU A 62 4.76 -1.31 -13.50
CA GLU A 62 3.89 -0.44 -12.71
C GLU A 62 3.19 -1.22 -11.59
N VAL A 63 2.96 -0.57 -10.45
CA VAL A 63 2.19 -1.17 -9.37
C VAL A 63 0.75 -1.36 -9.81
N THR A 64 0.29 -2.61 -9.86
CA THR A 64 -1.09 -2.94 -10.21
C THR A 64 -1.78 -3.78 -9.14
N LYS A 65 -3.11 -3.73 -9.15
CA LYS A 65 -3.97 -4.58 -8.32
C LYS A 65 -4.17 -5.96 -8.94
N GLU A 66 -3.96 -6.08 -10.24
CA GLU A 66 -4.18 -7.32 -10.99
C GLU A 66 -2.91 -8.18 -10.97
N LEU A 67 -2.97 -9.30 -10.24
CA LEU A 67 -1.92 -10.32 -10.23
C LEU A 67 -2.50 -11.66 -10.68
N PRO A 68 -1.73 -12.49 -11.40
CA PRO A 68 -0.42 -12.21 -11.99
C PRO A 68 -0.44 -11.16 -13.13
N VAL A 69 0.71 -10.57 -13.45
CA VAL A 69 0.92 -9.63 -14.56
C VAL A 69 1.62 -10.30 -15.75
N ALA A 70 1.59 -9.67 -16.93
CA ALA A 70 2.37 -10.13 -18.08
C ALA A 70 3.87 -10.10 -17.74
N ALA A 71 4.55 -11.21 -17.98
CA ALA A 71 6.00 -11.31 -17.82
C ALA A 71 6.71 -11.10 -19.16
N PRO A 72 7.98 -10.67 -19.17
CA PRO A 72 8.76 -10.52 -20.40
C PRO A 72 8.88 -11.80 -21.23
N SER A 73 8.88 -12.98 -20.58
CA SER A 73 8.90 -14.27 -21.27
C SER A 73 7.57 -14.68 -21.90
N GLY A 74 6.51 -13.90 -21.68
CA GLY A 74 5.16 -14.21 -22.12
C GLY A 74 4.34 -14.96 -21.06
N PRO A 75 3.26 -15.65 -21.47
CA PRO A 75 2.39 -16.39 -20.57
C PRO A 75 3.07 -17.66 -20.03
N ALA A 76 2.57 -18.16 -18.90
CA ALA A 76 2.87 -19.50 -18.40
C ALA A 76 2.37 -20.58 -19.37
N PRO A 77 2.81 -21.84 -19.26
CA PRO A 77 2.36 -22.94 -20.11
C PRO A 77 0.83 -23.11 -20.18
N GLU A 78 0.12 -22.73 -19.12
CA GLU A 78 -1.35 -22.76 -19.04
C GLU A 78 -2.03 -21.53 -19.67
N GLY A 79 -1.27 -20.63 -20.29
CA GLY A 79 -1.76 -19.43 -20.98
C GLY A 79 -2.01 -18.22 -20.09
N GLN A 80 -1.82 -18.34 -18.77
CA GLN A 80 -2.01 -17.24 -17.82
C GLN A 80 -0.77 -16.35 -17.73
N PRO A 81 -0.89 -15.08 -17.29
CA PRO A 81 0.29 -14.24 -17.08
C PRO A 81 1.24 -14.86 -16.03
N ALA A 82 2.56 -14.79 -16.28
CA ALA A 82 3.58 -15.46 -15.46
C ALA A 82 4.26 -14.55 -14.42
N GLY A 83 3.94 -13.26 -14.38
CA GLY A 83 4.56 -12.29 -13.50
C GLY A 83 3.89 -12.21 -12.13
N VAL A 84 4.57 -12.60 -11.07
CA VAL A 84 4.08 -12.42 -9.69
C VAL A 84 4.82 -11.29 -8.99
N ARG A 85 4.22 -10.65 -7.99
CA ARG A 85 4.90 -9.56 -7.27
C ARG A 85 6.04 -10.15 -6.43
N ALA A 86 7.19 -9.50 -6.43
CA ALA A 86 8.35 -9.90 -5.63
C ALA A 86 8.65 -8.83 -4.59
N PHE A 87 8.83 -9.26 -3.33
CA PHE A 87 9.33 -8.39 -2.28
C PHE A 87 10.83 -8.65 -2.13
N VAL A 88 11.63 -7.69 -2.62
CA VAL A 88 13.08 -7.79 -2.68
C VAL A 88 13.69 -7.07 -1.49
N PHE A 89 14.72 -7.66 -0.92
CA PHE A 89 15.39 -7.19 0.29
C PHE A 89 16.90 -7.25 0.15
N SER A 90 17.62 -6.53 1.02
CA SER A 90 19.08 -6.58 1.13
C SER A 90 19.49 -6.30 2.58
N SER A 91 20.59 -6.93 3.04
CA SER A 91 21.31 -6.52 4.26
C SER A 91 22.56 -5.67 3.95
N GLY A 92 22.81 -5.38 2.68
CA GLY A 92 23.87 -4.53 2.15
C GLY A 92 23.31 -3.39 1.32
N ASP A 93 23.81 -3.22 0.10
CA ASP A 93 23.34 -2.18 -0.82
C ASP A 93 22.22 -2.69 -1.75
N CYS A 94 21.06 -2.05 -1.74
CA CYS A 94 19.98 -2.36 -2.68
C CYS A 94 20.34 -2.02 -4.15
N SER A 95 21.32 -1.15 -4.37
CA SER A 95 21.81 -0.85 -5.72
C SER A 95 22.64 -2.00 -6.31
N ASN A 96 23.22 -2.86 -5.44
CA ASN A 96 24.05 -3.98 -5.85
C ASN A 96 23.20 -5.25 -6.02
N PRO A 97 23.08 -5.81 -7.24
CA PRO A 97 22.31 -7.03 -7.48
C PRO A 97 22.73 -8.23 -6.63
N SER A 98 24.00 -8.37 -6.28
CA SER A 98 24.48 -9.51 -5.48
C SER A 98 24.06 -9.46 -4.02
N ASP A 99 23.70 -8.28 -3.52
CA ASP A 99 23.29 -8.09 -2.13
C ASP A 99 21.77 -8.24 -1.97
N ARG A 100 21.04 -8.36 -3.08
CA ARG A 100 19.58 -8.49 -3.08
C ARG A 100 19.17 -9.95 -3.01
N PHE A 101 18.04 -10.19 -2.35
CA PHE A 101 17.37 -11.47 -2.36
C PHE A 101 15.85 -11.29 -2.32
N ILE A 102 15.12 -12.29 -2.80
CA ILE A 102 13.66 -12.31 -2.74
C ILE A 102 13.25 -12.81 -1.36
N GLY A 103 12.54 -11.97 -0.60
CA GLY A 103 11.96 -12.36 0.67
C GLY A 103 10.78 -13.31 0.46
N TRP A 104 9.83 -12.88 -0.37
CA TRP A 104 8.72 -13.72 -0.80
C TRP A 104 8.13 -13.24 -2.12
N LEU A 105 7.40 -14.13 -2.76
CA LEU A 105 6.57 -13.87 -3.92
C LEU A 105 5.12 -13.74 -3.49
N GLU A 106 4.36 -12.88 -4.16
CA GLU A 106 2.94 -12.62 -3.89
C GLU A 106 2.11 -12.72 -5.17
N THR A 107 0.99 -13.40 -5.07
CA THR A 107 -0.06 -13.44 -6.10
C THR A 107 -1.44 -13.37 -5.45
N LEU A 108 -2.49 -13.30 -6.28
CA LEU A 108 -3.88 -13.42 -5.84
C LEU A 108 -4.39 -14.84 -6.08
N GLY A 109 -5.41 -15.25 -5.31
CA GLY A 109 -5.99 -16.59 -5.24
C GLY A 109 -6.55 -17.24 -6.53
N ARG A 110 -6.16 -16.76 -7.72
CA ARG A 110 -6.56 -17.29 -9.03
C ARG A 110 -5.39 -17.85 -9.85
N THR A 111 -4.28 -18.23 -9.22
CA THR A 111 -3.24 -19.02 -9.90
C THR A 111 -3.67 -20.49 -9.97
N SER A 112 -3.73 -21.02 -11.18
CA SER A 112 -4.03 -22.42 -11.50
C SER A 112 -3.13 -23.34 -10.67
N GLY A 113 -3.68 -24.04 -9.68
CA GLY A 113 -2.94 -24.96 -8.79
C GLY A 113 -2.93 -24.57 -7.30
N SER A 114 -3.39 -23.36 -6.94
CA SER A 114 -3.61 -23.04 -5.52
C SER A 114 -4.90 -23.70 -5.03
N PRO A 115 -4.88 -24.47 -3.92
CA PRO A 115 -6.12 -24.94 -3.31
C PRO A 115 -6.96 -23.71 -2.97
N ALA A 116 -8.24 -23.73 -3.38
CA ALA A 116 -9.18 -22.69 -3.00
C ALA A 116 -9.15 -22.55 -1.48
N VAL A 117 -8.56 -21.46 -0.98
CA VAL A 117 -8.57 -21.17 0.45
C VAL A 117 -10.01 -20.80 0.76
N ALA A 118 -10.75 -21.76 1.33
CA ALA A 118 -12.15 -21.61 1.67
C ALA A 118 -12.35 -20.27 2.39
N GLY A 119 -13.09 -19.37 1.73
CA GLY A 119 -13.35 -18.04 2.21
C GLY A 119 -14.05 -18.10 3.56
N GLY A 120 -13.31 -17.78 4.62
CA GLY A 120 -13.92 -17.39 5.89
C GLY A 120 -14.78 -16.15 5.64
N SER A 121 -16.09 -16.34 5.81
CA SER A 121 -17.15 -15.38 5.56
C SER A 121 -16.92 -14.04 6.26
N ASP A 122 -17.05 -12.98 5.48
CA ASP A 122 -17.85 -11.80 5.82
C ASP A 122 -17.61 -11.18 7.21
N ARG A 123 -16.58 -10.33 7.28
CA ARG A 123 -16.47 -9.19 8.22
C ARG A 123 -15.26 -8.35 7.81
N MET A 124 -15.53 -7.12 7.38
CA MET A 124 -14.64 -5.95 7.34
C MET A 124 -13.14 -6.31 7.35
N ARG A 125 -12.65 -6.94 6.27
CA ARG A 125 -11.23 -7.29 6.19
C ARG A 125 -10.42 -6.02 5.97
N PRO A 126 -9.32 -5.81 6.70
CA PRO A 126 -8.37 -4.75 6.36
C PRO A 126 -7.99 -4.89 4.89
N ALA A 127 -8.07 -3.80 4.15
CA ALA A 127 -7.53 -3.72 2.81
C ALA A 127 -6.04 -3.37 2.91
N ASP A 128 -5.21 -3.90 2.02
CA ASP A 128 -3.83 -3.44 1.89
C ASP A 128 -3.77 -1.99 1.33
N PRO A 129 -2.60 -1.34 1.28
CA PRO A 129 -2.49 0.01 0.70
C PRO A 129 -2.97 0.15 -0.75
N LEU A 130 -3.18 -0.96 -1.46
CA LEU A 130 -3.74 -1.02 -2.80
C LEU A 130 -5.25 -1.33 -2.78
N GLY A 131 -5.89 -1.36 -1.61
CA GLY A 131 -7.31 -1.65 -1.46
C GLY A 131 -7.67 -3.13 -1.65
N ARG A 132 -6.71 -4.06 -1.60
CA ARG A 132 -6.94 -5.49 -1.84
C ARG A 132 -7.33 -6.20 -0.54
N PRO A 133 -8.31 -7.13 -0.56
CA PRO A 133 -8.65 -7.93 0.61
C PRO A 133 -7.44 -8.76 1.06
N VAL A 134 -6.99 -8.58 2.31
CA VAL A 134 -5.82 -9.29 2.84
C VAL A 134 -5.99 -10.83 2.82
N GLY A 135 -7.23 -11.33 2.77
CA GLY A 135 -7.54 -12.76 2.71
C GLY A 135 -7.31 -13.45 1.36
N GLU A 136 -7.09 -12.70 0.28
CA GLU A 136 -6.92 -13.25 -1.07
C GLU A 136 -5.45 -13.31 -1.51
N ARG A 137 -4.55 -12.78 -0.68
CA ARG A 137 -3.11 -12.76 -0.94
C ARG A 137 -2.51 -14.13 -0.65
N LEU A 138 -1.93 -14.72 -1.69
CA LEU A 138 -1.13 -15.91 -1.61
C LEU A 138 0.34 -15.53 -1.68
N ILE A 139 1.14 -16.13 -0.81
CA ILE A 139 2.59 -15.92 -0.80
C ILE A 139 3.33 -17.26 -0.77
N ARG A 140 4.59 -17.24 -1.19
CA ARG A 140 5.52 -18.37 -1.08
C ARG A 140 6.97 -17.85 -1.09
N ARG A 141 7.90 -18.66 -0.61
CA ARG A 141 9.34 -18.42 -0.88
C ARG A 141 9.62 -18.67 -2.36
N GLU A 142 10.68 -18.05 -2.89
CA GLU A 142 11.13 -18.25 -4.28
C GLU A 142 11.24 -19.74 -4.66
N LYS A 143 11.80 -20.55 -3.75
CA LYS A 143 12.07 -21.98 -3.93
C LYS A 143 10.88 -22.89 -3.60
N ASP A 144 9.86 -22.38 -2.91
CA ASP A 144 8.70 -23.17 -2.51
C ASP A 144 7.76 -23.34 -3.71
N ARG A 145 7.20 -24.53 -3.92
CA ARG A 145 6.23 -24.75 -5.01
C ARG A 145 4.80 -24.35 -4.64
N ASN A 146 4.48 -24.44 -3.36
CA ASN A 146 3.12 -24.28 -2.87
C ASN A 146 2.89 -22.86 -2.40
N TRP A 147 1.77 -22.29 -2.85
CA TRP A 147 1.25 -21.03 -2.36
C TRP A 147 0.52 -21.22 -1.03
N VAL A 148 0.72 -20.29 -0.09
CA VAL A 148 0.01 -20.26 1.18
C VAL A 148 -0.65 -18.91 1.38
N ALA A 149 -1.81 -18.88 2.03
CA ALA A 149 -2.46 -17.61 2.34
C ALA A 149 -1.60 -16.78 3.31
N ALA A 150 -1.41 -15.50 2.98
CA ALA A 150 -0.51 -14.60 3.71
C ALA A 150 -0.90 -14.42 5.18
N ASN A 151 -2.20 -14.56 5.49
CA ASN A 151 -2.75 -14.40 6.84
C ASN A 151 -2.79 -15.69 7.66
N THR A 152 -2.17 -16.77 7.20
CA THR A 152 -2.03 -18.03 7.96
C THR A 152 -0.76 -18.01 8.80
N PRO A 153 -0.65 -18.84 9.86
CA PRO A 153 0.61 -18.97 10.61
C PRO A 153 1.82 -19.27 9.73
N HIS A 154 1.64 -20.07 8.66
CA HIS A 154 2.71 -20.36 7.71
C HIS A 154 3.07 -19.13 6.86
N GLY A 155 2.08 -18.40 6.34
CA GLY A 155 2.35 -17.16 5.61
C GLY A 155 3.07 -16.11 6.47
N ILE A 156 2.62 -15.94 7.71
CA ILE A 156 3.26 -15.03 8.69
C ILE A 156 4.70 -15.46 8.96
N ALA A 157 4.97 -16.76 9.07
CA ALA A 157 6.33 -17.27 9.26
C ALA A 157 7.27 -16.93 8.09
N ILE A 158 6.79 -17.02 6.84
CA ILE A 158 7.57 -16.62 5.64
C ILE A 158 7.97 -15.14 5.74
N VAL A 159 7.03 -14.26 6.08
CA VAL A 159 7.31 -12.81 6.19
C VAL A 159 8.27 -12.52 7.35
N ASN A 160 8.05 -13.12 8.52
CA ASN A 160 8.88 -12.89 9.69
C ASN A 160 10.31 -13.44 9.54
N GLU A 161 10.49 -14.50 8.75
CA GLU A 161 11.81 -15.07 8.46
C GLU A 161 12.72 -14.05 7.76
N VAL A 162 12.17 -13.30 6.80
CA VAL A 162 12.91 -12.30 6.01
C VAL A 162 13.35 -11.10 6.83
N LEU A 163 12.60 -10.76 7.89
CA LEU A 163 12.90 -9.61 8.75
C LEU A 163 13.99 -9.91 9.79
N ARG A 164 14.48 -11.16 9.87
CA ARG A 164 15.59 -11.50 10.76
C ARG A 164 16.88 -10.86 10.26
N PRO A 165 17.75 -10.34 11.15
CA PRO A 165 19.07 -9.91 10.77
C PRO A 165 19.86 -11.01 10.05
N ASP A 166 20.79 -10.60 9.19
CA ASP A 166 21.68 -11.56 8.54
C ASP A 166 22.66 -12.22 9.53
N THR A 167 23.52 -13.12 9.04
CA THR A 167 24.51 -13.83 9.88
C THR A 167 25.51 -12.92 10.57
N SER A 168 25.67 -11.68 10.10
CA SER A 168 26.52 -10.64 10.69
C SER A 168 25.74 -9.70 11.61
N GLY A 169 24.46 -9.97 11.85
CA GLY A 169 23.58 -9.16 12.68
C GLY A 169 23.07 -7.88 12.01
N ARG A 170 23.27 -7.72 10.69
CA ARG A 170 22.80 -6.52 9.97
C ARG A 170 21.30 -6.61 9.72
N PRO A 171 20.55 -5.52 9.92
CA PRO A 171 19.13 -5.50 9.61
C PRO A 171 18.91 -5.65 8.10
N VAL A 172 17.83 -6.33 7.75
CA VAL A 172 17.37 -6.46 6.37
C VAL A 172 16.44 -5.30 6.05
N ARG A 173 16.59 -4.68 4.88
CA ARG A 173 15.73 -3.60 4.39
C ARG A 173 15.08 -3.94 3.05
N PRO A 174 13.85 -3.48 2.79
CA PRO A 174 13.23 -3.63 1.48
C PRO A 174 13.98 -2.80 0.43
N CYS A 175 14.05 -3.34 -0.79
CA CYS A 175 14.65 -2.67 -1.94
C CYS A 175 13.54 -2.23 -2.91
N GLU A 176 13.58 -0.96 -3.29
CA GLU A 176 12.74 -0.40 -4.34
C GLU A 176 13.31 -0.76 -5.73
N PRO A 177 12.46 -0.83 -6.77
CA PRO A 177 12.88 -1.03 -8.16
C PRO A 177 13.59 0.17 -8.78
#